data_AF-A0AAD7IVG3-F1
#
_entry.id   AF-A0AAD7IVG3-F1
#
_cell.length_a   1.000
_cell.length_b   1.000
_cell.length_c   1.000
_cell.angle_alpha   90.00
_cell.angle_beta   90.00
_cell.angle_gamma   90.00
#
_symmetry.space_group_name_H-M   'P 1'
#
loop_
_entity.id
_entity.type
_entity.pdbx_description
1 polymer ?
#
loop_
_entity_poly.entity_id
_entity_poly.type
_entity_poly.pdbx_seq_one_letter_code
_entity_poly.pdbx_strand_id
1 'polypeptide(L)'
;MSNSVGDIAPAPAPFVPEYPFANAPAADAILRSADGADFYIHRAILSLVSPVFETMFQLPQPDDAPAVPVIDVQEVSAVLDRALRFFYPGAAASVPTLEELQDIMEVLVAKYDVQFIVPAVKQHLQRLKISKPLAVYAVGVQYGWRDVASSAAKQSLKIPLRALGNDPPPELGAITAIAYHNLLQYHYLCGTAARRTADTLEWLSAPNAIRTCNYCDNSDHKYTFMDVTGLTVPRWFNAYLTTMSGVLETTPGVILHENSNFHVALGQSRCNRCKIFNDFMDFVFSQWPAKLRQELDKIELKF
;
A
#
# COMPACT_ATOMS: atom_id res chain seq x y z
N MET A 1 57.04 9.15 -21.65
CA MET A 1 56.40 7.94 -21.10
C MET A 1 56.08 8.26 -19.65
N SER A 2 54.86 8.71 -19.37
CA SER A 2 54.44 9.13 -18.03
C SER A 2 53.37 8.14 -17.56
N ASN A 3 53.72 7.28 -16.61
CA ASN A 3 52.78 6.37 -15.97
C ASN A 3 51.98 7.15 -14.91
N SER A 4 50.68 7.34 -15.16
CA SER A 4 49.73 7.78 -14.15
C SER A 4 49.37 6.58 -13.27
N VAL A 5 49.90 6.56 -12.04
CA VAL A 5 49.37 5.69 -10.98
C VAL A 5 47.97 6.22 -10.67
N GLY A 6 46.95 5.40 -10.95
CA GLY A 6 45.57 5.73 -10.61
C GLY A 6 45.43 5.79 -9.09
N ASP A 7 44.95 6.91 -8.59
CA ASP A 7 44.53 7.08 -7.20
C ASP A 7 43.45 6.05 -6.87
N ILE A 8 43.81 5.07 -6.05
CA ILE A 8 42.85 4.16 -5.41
C ILE A 8 42.11 5.02 -4.38
N ALA A 9 40.81 5.25 -4.62
CA ALA A 9 39.96 5.94 -3.65
C ALA A 9 40.10 5.27 -2.27
N PRO A 10 40.24 6.05 -1.18
CA PRO A 10 40.39 5.48 0.16
C PRO A 10 39.19 4.58 0.47
N ALA A 11 39.46 3.39 1.02
CA ALA A 11 38.43 2.46 1.43
C ALA A 11 37.44 3.18 2.37
N PRO A 12 36.12 2.94 2.23
CA PRO A 12 35.13 3.53 3.11
C PRO A 12 35.48 3.22 4.57
N ALA A 13 35.25 4.18 5.47
CA ALA A 13 35.51 4.00 6.89
C ALA A 13 34.73 2.76 7.41
N PRO A 14 35.35 1.91 8.25
CA PRO A 14 34.70 0.71 8.74
C PRO A 14 33.45 1.09 9.56
N PHE A 15 32.36 0.38 9.32
CA PHE A 15 31.13 0.54 10.10
C PHE A 15 31.42 0.22 11.57
N VAL A 16 31.00 1.11 12.47
CA VAL A 16 31.17 0.91 13.91
C VAL A 16 29.77 0.70 14.50
N PRO A 17 29.45 -0.50 15.01
CA PRO A 17 28.17 -0.75 15.65
C PRO A 17 27.99 0.16 16.85
N GLU A 18 26.78 0.71 17.00
CA GLU A 18 26.42 1.55 18.15
C GLU A 18 25.84 0.71 19.29
N TYR A 19 25.48 1.36 20.40
CA TYR A 19 24.73 0.71 21.47
C TYR A 19 23.43 0.07 20.90
N PRO A 20 23.10 -1.18 21.26
CA PRO A 20 23.72 -2.02 22.30
C PRO A 20 24.84 -2.97 21.81
N PHE A 21 25.34 -2.84 20.59
CA PHE A 21 26.24 -3.82 19.94
C PHE A 21 27.73 -3.46 19.97
N ALA A 22 28.11 -2.23 20.36
CA ALA A 22 29.50 -1.75 20.28
C ALA A 22 30.50 -2.49 21.18
N ASN A 23 30.10 -2.80 22.42
CA ASN A 23 30.92 -3.49 23.43
C ASN A 23 30.05 -3.85 24.66
N ALA A 24 29.05 -4.71 24.48
CA ALA A 24 28.13 -5.10 25.54
C ALA A 24 28.87 -5.98 26.58
N PRO A 25 29.02 -5.56 27.86
CA PRO A 25 29.82 -6.29 28.85
C PRO A 25 29.30 -7.71 29.17
N ALA A 26 28.02 -7.96 28.90
CA ALA A 26 27.35 -9.25 29.12
C ALA A 26 27.16 -10.06 27.82
N ALA A 27 27.77 -9.63 26.71
CA ALA A 27 27.73 -10.38 25.46
C ALA A 27 28.48 -11.72 25.60
N ASP A 28 27.87 -12.78 25.08
CA ASP A 28 28.36 -14.16 25.14
C ASP A 28 28.66 -14.73 23.73
N ALA A 29 28.56 -13.91 22.69
CA ALA A 29 29.09 -14.16 21.34
C ALA A 29 29.25 -12.85 20.55
N ILE A 30 30.06 -12.91 19.49
CA ILE A 30 30.26 -11.83 18.53
C ILE A 30 29.84 -12.32 17.14
N LEU A 31 28.96 -11.56 16.46
CA LEU A 31 28.72 -11.75 15.03
C LEU A 31 29.62 -10.80 14.25
N ARG A 32 30.46 -11.34 13.36
CA ARG A 32 31.30 -10.56 12.46
C ARG A 32 30.62 -10.46 11.10
N SER A 33 30.31 -9.25 10.66
CA SER A 33 29.73 -9.00 9.34
C SER A 33 30.71 -9.26 8.20
N ALA A 34 30.21 -9.41 6.97
CA ALA A 34 31.04 -9.65 5.79
C ALA A 34 32.03 -8.52 5.47
N ASP A 35 31.72 -7.29 5.89
CA ASP A 35 32.57 -6.10 5.82
C ASP A 35 33.40 -5.86 7.10
N GLY A 36 33.42 -6.83 8.01
CA GLY A 36 34.36 -6.90 9.14
C GLY A 36 33.97 -6.13 10.40
N ALA A 37 32.71 -5.71 10.54
CA ALA A 37 32.21 -5.09 11.76
C ALA A 37 31.80 -6.16 12.78
N ASP A 38 32.21 -5.97 14.04
CA ASP A 38 31.96 -6.91 15.13
C ASP A 38 30.78 -6.45 16.00
N PHE A 39 29.72 -7.26 16.03
CA PHE A 39 28.50 -7.02 16.81
C PHE A 39 28.50 -7.90 18.06
N TYR A 40 28.58 -7.27 19.24
CA TYR A 40 28.52 -7.96 20.52
C TYR A 40 27.06 -8.29 20.86
N ILE A 41 26.73 -9.58 20.94
CA ILE A 41 25.36 -10.08 21.08
C ILE A 41 25.21 -11.05 22.25
N HIS A 42 23.95 -11.37 22.56
CA HIS A 42 23.50 -12.30 23.57
C HIS A 42 22.79 -13.46 22.87
N ARG A 43 23.37 -14.66 22.93
CA ARG A 43 22.88 -15.89 22.30
C ARG A 43 21.45 -16.18 22.74
N ALA A 44 21.13 -15.97 24.02
CA ALA A 44 19.78 -16.17 24.54
C ALA A 44 18.71 -15.35 23.79
N ILE A 45 19.01 -14.09 23.43
CA ILE A 45 18.06 -13.25 22.67
C ILE A 45 17.92 -13.78 21.25
N LEU A 46 19.04 -14.05 20.57
CA LEU A 46 19.04 -14.53 19.19
C LEU A 46 18.38 -15.91 19.06
N SER A 47 18.60 -16.83 20.01
CA SER A 47 17.95 -18.15 20.04
C SER A 47 16.44 -18.05 20.24
N LEU A 48 15.95 -17.09 21.03
CA LEU A 48 14.51 -16.90 21.23
C LEU A 48 13.80 -16.40 19.97
N VAL A 49 14.49 -15.63 19.13
CA VAL A 49 13.90 -15.02 17.94
C VAL A 49 14.10 -15.84 16.67
N SER A 50 15.08 -16.74 16.65
CA SER A 50 15.50 -17.48 15.46
C SER A 50 15.97 -18.89 15.80
N PRO A 51 15.30 -19.94 15.27
CA PRO A 51 15.75 -21.32 15.43
C PRO A 51 17.08 -21.59 14.67
N VAL A 52 17.38 -20.78 13.65
CA VAL A 52 18.66 -20.85 12.91
C VAL A 52 19.80 -20.45 13.83
N PHE A 53 19.66 -19.33 14.56
CA PHE A 53 20.66 -18.93 15.54
C PHE A 53 20.76 -19.91 16.70
N GLU A 54 19.63 -20.43 17.20
CA GLU A 54 19.64 -21.47 18.23
C GLU A 54 20.49 -22.68 17.81
N THR A 55 20.26 -23.18 16.59
CA THR A 55 21.01 -24.32 16.04
C THR A 55 22.49 -23.96 15.81
N MET A 56 22.77 -22.80 15.23
CA MET A 56 24.12 -22.31 14.96
C MET A 56 24.95 -22.25 16.25
N PHE A 57 24.36 -21.81 17.36
CA PHE A 57 25.03 -21.75 18.65
C PHE A 57 25.24 -23.11 19.31
N GLN A 58 24.56 -24.18 18.89
CA GLN A 58 24.79 -25.52 19.44
C GLN A 58 25.94 -26.26 18.74
N LEU A 59 26.46 -25.71 17.64
CA LEU A 59 27.54 -26.35 16.90
C LEU A 59 28.84 -26.38 17.72
N PRO A 60 29.62 -27.48 17.67
CA PRO A 60 30.92 -27.57 18.33
C PRO A 60 31.85 -26.44 17.88
N GLN A 61 32.43 -25.74 18.83
CA GLN A 61 33.48 -24.76 18.55
C GLN A 61 34.85 -25.45 18.54
N PRO A 62 35.85 -24.94 17.80
CA PRO A 62 37.21 -25.44 17.86
C PRO A 62 37.77 -25.42 19.29
N ASP A 63 38.64 -26.37 19.64
CA ASP A 63 39.20 -26.48 21.00
C ASP A 63 40.00 -25.23 21.43
N ASP A 64 40.55 -24.48 20.47
CA ASP A 64 41.30 -23.23 20.68
C ASP A 64 40.42 -21.96 20.57
N ALA A 65 39.10 -22.10 20.74
CA ALA A 65 38.19 -20.96 20.61
C ALA A 65 38.44 -19.89 21.71
N PRO A 66 38.34 -18.59 21.36
CA PRO A 66 38.38 -17.53 22.35
C PRO A 66 37.25 -17.65 23.37
N ALA A 67 37.44 -17.06 24.56
CA ALA A 67 36.46 -17.09 25.65
C ALA A 67 35.06 -16.58 25.23
N VAL A 68 35.01 -15.63 24.28
CA VAL A 68 33.79 -15.21 23.60
C VAL A 68 33.92 -15.64 22.13
N PRO A 69 33.07 -16.54 21.62
CA PRO A 69 33.17 -17.03 20.25
C PRO A 69 32.84 -15.93 19.24
N VAL A 70 33.59 -15.90 18.15
CA VAL A 70 33.36 -15.02 17.00
C VAL A 70 32.78 -15.86 15.86
N ILE A 71 31.65 -15.42 15.31
CA ILE A 71 30.90 -16.14 14.27
C ILE A 71 30.81 -15.22 13.06
N ASP A 72 31.44 -15.62 11.95
CA ASP A 72 31.36 -14.90 10.69
C ASP A 72 29.99 -15.10 10.03
N VAL A 73 29.36 -13.99 9.61
CA VAL A 73 28.11 -13.99 8.86
C VAL A 73 28.28 -13.31 7.50
N GLN A 74 27.38 -13.62 6.56
CA GLN A 74 27.47 -13.09 5.18
C GLN A 74 26.83 -11.72 5.02
N GLU A 75 26.07 -11.27 6.01
CA GLU A 75 25.41 -9.96 6.00
C GLU A 75 26.44 -8.85 6.13
N VAL A 76 26.29 -7.79 5.34
CA VAL A 76 27.02 -6.53 5.55
C VAL A 76 26.50 -5.83 6.81
N SER A 77 27.38 -5.07 7.46
CA SER A 77 27.15 -4.43 8.75
C SER A 77 25.84 -3.63 8.83
N ALA A 78 25.52 -2.84 7.80
CA ALA A 78 24.31 -2.02 7.78
C ALA A 78 23.00 -2.84 7.82
N VAL A 79 22.96 -3.99 7.14
CA VAL A 79 21.78 -4.87 7.13
C VAL A 79 21.69 -5.63 8.46
N LEU A 80 22.84 -6.11 8.95
CA LEU A 80 22.92 -6.83 10.22
C LEU A 80 22.52 -5.95 11.41
N ASP A 81 23.00 -4.69 11.47
CA ASP A 81 22.63 -3.73 12.51
C ASP A 81 21.10 -3.51 12.55
N ARG A 82 20.49 -3.23 11.39
CA ARG A 82 19.04 -3.05 11.29
C ARG A 82 18.28 -4.28 11.76
N ALA A 83 18.68 -5.48 11.30
CA ALA A 83 18.09 -6.75 11.70
C ALA A 83 18.17 -6.96 13.22
N LEU A 84 19.35 -6.80 13.81
CA LEU A 84 19.56 -6.98 15.25
C LEU A 84 18.74 -6.00 16.09
N ARG A 85 18.55 -4.75 15.64
CA ARG A 85 17.70 -3.78 16.36
C ARG A 85 16.25 -4.22 16.52
N PHE A 86 15.73 -5.13 15.69
CA PHE A 86 14.40 -5.72 15.87
C PHE A 86 14.35 -6.80 16.97
N PHE A 87 15.50 -7.39 17.31
CA PHE A 87 15.57 -8.47 18.31
C PHE A 87 15.81 -7.93 19.71
N TYR A 88 16.49 -6.79 19.82
CA TYR A 88 16.98 -6.27 21.09
C TYR A 88 16.00 -5.29 21.73
N PRO A 89 15.49 -5.58 22.95
CA PRO A 89 14.69 -4.62 23.70
C PRO A 89 15.46 -3.33 23.96
N GLY A 90 14.82 -2.18 23.75
CA GLY A 90 15.42 -0.87 24.01
C GLY A 90 16.39 -0.38 22.93
N ALA A 91 16.70 -1.20 21.91
CA ALA A 91 17.36 -0.71 20.72
C ALA A 91 16.37 0.14 19.91
N ALA A 92 16.74 1.38 19.60
CA ALA A 92 15.92 2.22 18.72
C ALA A 92 15.99 1.65 17.30
N ALA A 93 14.90 1.02 16.85
CA ALA A 93 14.69 0.71 15.45
C ALA A 93 14.00 1.92 14.81
N SER A 94 14.65 2.56 13.83
CA SER A 94 13.95 3.49 12.95
C SER A 94 12.86 2.74 12.18
N VAL A 95 11.82 3.45 11.78
CA VAL A 95 10.81 2.89 10.89
C VAL A 95 11.48 2.66 9.53
N PRO A 96 11.63 1.41 9.06
CA PRO A 96 12.34 1.14 7.82
C PRO A 96 11.58 1.70 6.63
N THR A 97 12.31 2.18 5.64
CA THR A 97 11.78 2.41 4.29
C THR A 97 11.35 1.08 3.66
N LEU A 98 10.59 1.15 2.56
CA LEU A 98 10.16 -0.09 1.87
C LEU A 98 11.33 -0.88 1.28
N GLU A 99 12.36 -0.19 0.80
CA GLU A 99 13.60 -0.80 0.31
C GLU A 99 14.34 -1.50 1.45
N GLU A 100 14.58 -0.81 2.56
CA GLU A 100 15.20 -1.43 3.74
C GLU A 100 14.37 -2.61 4.27
N LEU A 101 13.04 -2.51 4.19
CA LEU A 101 12.16 -3.60 4.60
C LEU A 101 12.36 -4.84 3.72
N GLN A 102 12.62 -4.70 2.43
CA GLN A 102 12.93 -5.85 1.57
C GLN A 102 14.23 -6.52 1.99
N ASP A 103 15.31 -5.75 2.17
CA ASP A 103 16.61 -6.27 2.65
C ASP A 103 16.46 -6.99 3.99
N ILE A 104 15.74 -6.37 4.92
CA ILE A 104 15.51 -6.89 6.26
C ILE A 104 14.70 -8.20 6.17
N MET A 105 13.67 -8.26 5.32
CA MET A 105 12.82 -9.45 5.20
C MET A 105 13.55 -10.64 4.59
N GLU A 106 14.42 -10.41 3.59
CA GLU A 106 15.26 -11.46 3.01
C GLU A 106 16.19 -12.06 4.07
N VAL A 107 16.85 -11.23 4.86
CA VAL A 107 17.74 -11.69 5.93
C VAL A 107 16.97 -12.31 7.10
N LEU A 108 16.01 -11.59 7.65
CA LEU A 108 15.31 -12.02 8.87
C LEU A 108 14.45 -13.25 8.63
N VAL A 109 13.61 -13.24 7.60
CA VAL A 109 12.61 -14.29 7.40
C VAL A 109 13.17 -15.42 6.55
N ALA A 110 13.82 -15.11 5.42
CA ALA A 110 14.25 -16.17 4.50
C ALA A 110 15.53 -16.88 4.99
N LYS A 111 16.48 -16.15 5.59
CA LYS A 111 17.73 -16.76 6.09
C LYS A 111 17.67 -17.20 7.55
N TYR A 112 17.12 -16.36 8.44
CA TYR A 112 17.14 -16.62 9.88
C TYR A 112 15.79 -17.12 10.45
N ASP A 113 14.77 -17.35 9.63
CA ASP A 113 13.45 -17.85 10.02
C ASP A 113 12.78 -17.07 11.17
N VAL A 114 12.93 -15.75 11.14
CA VAL A 114 12.35 -14.86 12.14
C VAL A 114 10.91 -14.48 11.77
N GLN A 115 9.95 -15.30 12.17
CA GLN A 115 8.54 -15.10 11.78
C GLN A 115 7.79 -14.04 12.61
N PHE A 116 8.23 -13.74 13.83
CA PHE A 116 7.46 -12.88 14.76
C PHE A 116 7.33 -11.42 14.28
N ILE A 117 8.21 -10.97 13.37
CA ILE A 117 8.22 -9.60 12.84
C ILE A 117 7.16 -9.37 11.76
N VAL A 118 6.72 -10.45 11.08
CA VAL A 118 5.80 -10.38 9.94
C VAL A 118 4.52 -9.58 10.23
N PRO A 119 3.82 -9.77 11.37
CA PRO A 119 2.62 -8.99 11.69
C PRO A 119 2.89 -7.48 11.83
N ALA A 120 4.02 -7.09 12.43
CA ALA A 120 4.39 -5.69 12.58
C ALA A 120 4.70 -5.05 11.22
N VAL A 121 5.39 -5.78 10.34
CA VAL A 121 5.65 -5.37 8.97
C VAL A 121 4.35 -5.18 8.19
N LYS A 122 3.44 -6.16 8.24
CA LYS A 122 2.12 -6.04 7.60
C LYS A 122 1.37 -4.80 8.12
N GLN A 123 1.39 -4.55 9.43
CA GLN A 123 0.74 -3.36 10.00
C GLN A 123 1.36 -2.06 9.47
N HIS A 124 2.68 -1.99 9.34
CA HIS A 124 3.36 -0.84 8.76
C HIS A 124 2.95 -0.63 7.29
N LEU A 125 2.94 -1.69 6.48
CA LEU A 125 2.48 -1.66 5.08
C LEU A 125 1.03 -1.19 4.95
N GLN A 126 0.14 -1.58 5.88
CA GLN A 126 -1.25 -1.13 5.89
C GLN A 126 -1.39 0.39 6.10
N ARG A 127 -0.42 1.05 6.74
CA ARG A 127 -0.38 2.52 6.85
C ARG A 127 0.15 3.14 5.56
N LEU A 128 1.24 2.58 5.01
CA LEU A 128 1.87 3.08 3.79
C LEU A 128 1.01 2.97 2.53
N LYS A 129 0.07 2.03 2.47
CA LYS A 129 -0.78 1.86 1.27
C LYS A 129 -1.53 3.15 0.88
N ILE A 130 -1.80 4.04 1.83
CA ILE A 130 -2.50 5.30 1.58
C ILE A 130 -1.70 6.19 0.64
N SER A 131 -0.39 6.29 0.86
CA SER A 131 0.53 7.12 0.06
C SER A 131 1.19 6.34 -1.07
N LYS A 132 1.48 5.05 -0.88
CA LYS A 132 2.21 4.19 -1.83
C LYS A 132 1.49 2.86 -2.10
N PRO A 133 0.26 2.86 -2.65
CA PRO A 133 -0.50 1.62 -2.82
C PRO A 133 0.16 0.62 -3.78
N LEU A 134 0.80 1.10 -4.86
CA LEU A 134 1.42 0.21 -5.84
C LEU A 134 2.66 -0.51 -5.28
N ALA A 135 3.48 0.19 -4.49
CA ALA A 135 4.64 -0.41 -3.84
C ALA A 135 4.22 -1.46 -2.81
N VAL A 136 3.21 -1.14 -1.97
CA VAL A 136 2.68 -2.08 -0.99
C VAL A 136 2.00 -3.29 -1.65
N TYR A 137 1.34 -3.10 -2.79
CA TYR A 137 0.81 -4.20 -3.59
C TYR A 137 1.94 -5.14 -4.05
N ALA A 138 3.01 -4.57 -4.62
CA ALA A 138 4.14 -5.35 -5.12
C ALA A 138 4.81 -6.16 -4.01
N VAL A 139 5.06 -5.55 -2.85
CA VAL A 139 5.58 -6.24 -1.65
C VAL A 139 4.62 -7.36 -1.20
N GLY A 140 3.31 -7.09 -1.14
CA GLY A 140 2.32 -8.09 -0.76
C GLY A 140 2.30 -9.29 -1.70
N VAL A 141 2.46 -9.08 -3.01
CA VAL A 141 2.56 -10.16 -4.00
C VAL A 141 3.88 -10.93 -3.86
N GLN A 142 5.01 -10.21 -3.74
CA GLN A 142 6.35 -10.79 -3.60
C GLN A 142 6.42 -11.80 -2.45
N TYR A 143 5.86 -11.46 -1.29
CA TYR A 143 5.85 -12.32 -0.10
C TYR A 143 4.60 -13.22 0.01
N GLY A 144 3.71 -13.24 -0.98
CA GLY A 144 2.48 -14.04 -0.95
C GLY A 144 1.43 -13.59 0.08
N TRP A 145 1.54 -12.38 0.61
CA TRP A 145 0.61 -11.78 1.55
C TRP A 145 -0.61 -11.19 0.85
N ARG A 146 -1.52 -12.09 0.45
CA ARG A 146 -2.75 -11.74 -0.28
C ARG A 146 -3.59 -10.68 0.43
N ASP A 147 -3.66 -10.71 1.76
CA ASP A 147 -4.37 -9.73 2.58
C ASP A 147 -3.82 -8.30 2.41
N VAL A 148 -2.49 -8.15 2.38
CA VAL A 148 -1.81 -6.87 2.16
C VAL A 148 -2.01 -6.40 0.73
N ALA A 149 -1.78 -7.29 -0.24
CA ALA A 149 -1.90 -6.97 -1.65
C ALA A 149 -3.33 -6.59 -2.05
N SER A 150 -4.35 -7.34 -1.63
CA SER A 150 -5.75 -7.00 -1.89
C SER A 150 -6.15 -5.67 -1.25
N SER A 151 -5.69 -5.41 -0.01
CA SER A 151 -5.93 -4.15 0.68
C SER A 151 -5.30 -2.96 -0.05
N ALA A 152 -4.08 -3.12 -0.57
CA ALA A 152 -3.39 -2.09 -1.34
C ALA A 152 -4.02 -1.88 -2.74
N ALA A 153 -4.46 -2.95 -3.40
CA ALA A 153 -5.21 -2.88 -4.65
C ALA A 153 -6.55 -2.13 -4.49
N LYS A 154 -7.27 -2.33 -3.37
CA LYS A 154 -8.46 -1.51 -3.08
C LYS A 154 -8.12 -0.02 -2.91
N GLN A 155 -7.00 0.29 -2.28
CA GLN A 155 -6.56 1.67 -2.11
C GLN A 155 -6.08 2.31 -3.43
N SER A 156 -5.55 1.53 -4.37
CA SER A 156 -5.14 2.01 -5.69
C SER A 156 -6.32 2.49 -6.56
N LEU A 157 -7.55 2.04 -6.27
CA LEU A 157 -8.76 2.52 -6.96
C LEU A 157 -9.01 4.02 -6.76
N LYS A 158 -8.42 4.65 -5.75
CA LYS A 158 -8.48 6.10 -5.52
C LYS A 158 -7.54 6.90 -6.43
N ILE A 159 -6.67 6.20 -7.16
CA ILE A 159 -5.71 6.79 -8.08
C ILE A 159 -6.19 6.49 -9.51
N PRO A 160 -6.19 7.48 -10.42
CA PRO A 160 -6.53 7.26 -11.81
C PRO A 160 -5.64 6.16 -12.42
N LEU A 161 -6.23 5.26 -13.21
CA LEU A 161 -5.50 4.13 -13.81
C LEU A 161 -4.22 4.56 -14.54
N ARG A 162 -4.28 5.67 -15.28
CA ARG A 162 -3.12 6.22 -16.01
C ARG A 162 -2.02 6.73 -15.08
N ALA A 163 -2.39 7.25 -13.92
CA ALA A 163 -1.44 7.81 -12.96
C ALA A 163 -0.67 6.71 -12.19
N LEU A 164 -1.24 5.50 -12.07
CA LEU A 164 -0.56 4.36 -11.43
C LEU A 164 0.76 3.98 -12.12
N GLY A 165 0.88 4.20 -13.43
CA GLY A 165 2.07 3.84 -14.21
C GLY A 165 3.08 4.97 -14.41
N ASN A 166 2.82 6.19 -13.95
CA ASN A 166 3.67 7.35 -14.25
C ASN A 166 4.98 7.35 -13.45
N ASP A 167 4.97 6.79 -12.24
CA ASP A 167 6.12 6.72 -11.35
C ASP A 167 6.18 5.30 -10.74
N PRO A 168 6.71 4.32 -11.48
CA PRO A 168 6.72 2.94 -11.04
C PRO A 168 7.70 2.78 -9.85
N PRO A 169 7.23 2.27 -8.70
CA PRO A 169 8.09 2.10 -7.54
C PRO A 169 9.05 0.92 -7.78
N PRO A 170 10.25 0.92 -7.17
CA PRO A 170 11.28 -0.11 -7.40
C PRO A 170 10.79 -1.52 -7.07
N GLU A 171 9.90 -1.67 -6.09
CA GLU A 171 9.31 -2.94 -5.67
C GLU A 171 8.50 -3.60 -6.79
N LEU A 172 8.05 -2.84 -7.79
CA LEU A 172 7.38 -3.39 -8.97
C LEU A 172 8.30 -4.32 -9.79
N GLY A 173 9.62 -4.12 -9.71
CA GLY A 173 10.60 -5.00 -10.35
C GLY A 173 10.66 -6.40 -9.72
N ALA A 174 10.16 -6.57 -8.49
CA ALA A 174 10.15 -7.85 -7.79
C ALA A 174 8.95 -8.74 -8.12
N ILE A 175 7.99 -8.25 -8.92
CA ILE A 175 6.78 -9.00 -9.29
C ILE A 175 6.75 -9.35 -10.77
N THR A 176 5.95 -10.36 -11.11
CA THR A 176 5.77 -10.75 -12.52
C THR A 176 4.89 -9.76 -13.27
N ALA A 177 5.09 -9.68 -14.59
CA ALA A 177 4.21 -8.90 -15.46
C ALA A 177 2.74 -9.36 -15.37
N ILE A 178 2.50 -10.65 -15.10
CA ILE A 178 1.16 -11.21 -14.89
C ILE A 178 0.53 -10.63 -13.61
N ALA A 179 1.29 -10.55 -12.51
CA ALA A 179 0.79 -9.98 -11.26
C ALA A 179 0.45 -8.49 -11.40
N TYR A 180 1.25 -7.73 -12.15
CA TYR A 180 0.92 -6.34 -12.47
C TYR A 180 -0.31 -6.24 -13.40
N HIS A 181 -0.39 -7.09 -14.42
CA HIS A 181 -1.55 -7.15 -15.30
C HIS A 181 -2.84 -7.47 -14.54
N ASN A 182 -2.80 -8.39 -13.57
CA ASN A 182 -3.94 -8.71 -12.71
C ASN A 182 -4.44 -7.48 -11.93
N LEU A 183 -3.54 -6.61 -11.45
CA LEU A 183 -3.91 -5.35 -10.80
C LEU A 183 -4.60 -4.38 -11.78
N LEU A 184 -4.07 -4.25 -13.00
CA LEU A 184 -4.67 -3.40 -14.03
C LEU A 184 -6.05 -3.91 -14.46
N GLN A 185 -6.19 -5.22 -14.64
CA GLN A 185 -7.46 -5.89 -14.93
C GLN A 185 -8.46 -5.65 -13.80
N TYR A 186 -8.04 -5.82 -12.54
CA TYR A 186 -8.86 -5.54 -11.36
C TYR A 186 -9.35 -4.10 -11.35
N HIS A 187 -8.46 -3.14 -11.56
CA HIS A 187 -8.80 -1.70 -11.62
C HIS A 187 -9.79 -1.40 -12.74
N TYR A 188 -9.58 -1.95 -13.95
CA TYR A 188 -10.49 -1.82 -15.08
C TYR A 188 -11.90 -2.38 -14.81
N LEU A 189 -11.98 -3.57 -14.21
CA LEU A 189 -13.26 -4.19 -13.83
C LEU A 189 -13.97 -3.33 -12.78
N CYS A 190 -13.24 -2.83 -11.78
CA CYS A 190 -13.77 -1.90 -10.78
C CYS A 190 -14.31 -0.62 -11.43
N GLY A 191 -13.58 -0.04 -12.38
CA GLY A 191 -14.03 1.15 -13.10
C GLY A 191 -15.29 0.90 -13.92
N THR A 192 -15.36 -0.23 -14.61
CA THR A 192 -16.56 -0.63 -15.36
C THR A 192 -17.78 -0.78 -14.45
N ALA A 193 -17.62 -1.43 -13.29
CA ALA A 193 -18.70 -1.59 -12.32
C ALA A 193 -19.10 -0.26 -11.66
N ALA A 194 -18.11 0.56 -11.28
CA ALA A 194 -18.35 1.88 -10.70
C ALA A 194 -19.13 2.78 -11.66
N ARG A 195 -18.70 2.84 -12.93
CA ARG A 195 -19.37 3.56 -14.01
C ARG A 195 -20.84 3.15 -14.14
N ARG A 196 -21.13 1.84 -14.15
CA ARG A 196 -22.51 1.33 -14.25
C ARG A 196 -23.43 1.85 -13.15
N THR A 197 -22.92 2.15 -11.95
CA THR A 197 -23.74 2.72 -10.88
C THR A 197 -24.22 4.15 -11.19
N ALA A 198 -23.46 4.90 -11.99
CA ALA A 198 -23.85 6.21 -12.50
C ALA A 198 -24.86 6.10 -13.65
N ASP A 199 -24.74 5.04 -14.47
CA ASP A 199 -25.57 4.86 -15.67
C ASP A 199 -26.96 4.26 -15.34
N THR A 200 -27.02 3.24 -14.47
CA THR A 200 -28.24 2.45 -14.21
C THR A 200 -29.11 2.99 -13.07
N LEU A 201 -28.55 3.76 -12.15
CA LEU A 201 -29.27 4.45 -11.07
C LEU A 201 -30.21 3.56 -10.22
N GLU A 202 -29.97 2.24 -10.12
CA GLU A 202 -30.82 1.31 -9.36
C GLU A 202 -31.03 1.79 -7.91
N TRP A 203 -30.00 2.40 -7.32
CA TRP A 203 -29.99 2.94 -5.96
C TRP A 203 -30.89 4.17 -5.77
N LEU A 204 -31.35 4.82 -6.86
CA LEU A 204 -32.34 5.90 -6.83
C LEU A 204 -33.79 5.40 -6.89
N SER A 205 -34.02 4.10 -7.04
CA SER A 205 -35.36 3.54 -7.31
C SER A 205 -36.33 3.57 -6.12
N ALA A 206 -35.94 4.09 -4.95
CA ALA A 206 -36.75 4.13 -3.73
C ALA A 206 -38.05 4.96 -3.88
N PRO A 207 -39.26 4.43 -3.59
CA PRO A 207 -40.56 5.02 -3.94
C PRO A 207 -40.78 6.49 -3.54
N ASN A 208 -40.08 6.98 -2.51
CA ASN A 208 -40.31 8.28 -1.88
C ASN A 208 -39.18 9.30 -2.08
N ALA A 209 -38.17 9.01 -2.90
CA ALA A 209 -37.14 10.00 -3.20
C ALA A 209 -37.77 11.18 -3.96
N ILE A 210 -37.60 12.42 -3.46
CA ILE A 210 -37.99 13.63 -4.21
C ILE A 210 -37.01 13.78 -5.37
N ARG A 211 -37.34 13.12 -6.49
CA ARG A 211 -36.45 12.92 -7.65
C ARG A 211 -36.39 14.12 -8.59
N THR A 212 -37.29 15.08 -8.43
CA THR A 212 -37.36 16.25 -9.30
C THR A 212 -37.69 17.49 -8.49
N CYS A 213 -37.12 18.62 -8.88
CA CYS A 213 -37.61 19.91 -8.43
C CYS A 213 -39.03 20.14 -8.98
N ASN A 214 -40.01 20.31 -8.08
CA ASN A 214 -41.42 20.57 -8.44
C ASN A 214 -41.60 21.92 -9.18
N TYR A 215 -40.60 22.79 -9.14
CA TYR A 215 -40.58 24.09 -9.81
C TYR A 215 -39.88 24.07 -11.17
N CYS A 216 -39.41 22.90 -11.62
CA CYS A 216 -38.96 22.71 -12.99
C CYS A 216 -40.20 22.51 -13.89
N ASP A 217 -40.87 23.60 -14.25
CA ASP A 217 -42.12 23.60 -15.01
C ASP A 217 -41.97 23.20 -16.49
N ASN A 218 -40.74 23.22 -17.02
CA ASN A 218 -40.47 22.92 -18.43
C ASN A 218 -39.69 21.61 -18.60
N SER A 219 -40.01 20.83 -19.64
CA SER A 219 -39.29 19.60 -20.02
C SER A 219 -37.81 19.86 -20.25
N ASP A 220 -37.43 21.10 -20.61
CA ASP A 220 -36.04 21.52 -20.80
C ASP A 220 -35.17 21.44 -19.54
N HIS A 221 -35.78 21.41 -18.34
CA HIS A 221 -35.07 21.38 -17.05
C HIS A 221 -34.99 19.98 -16.44
N LYS A 222 -35.62 18.99 -17.06
CA LYS A 222 -35.68 17.61 -16.58
C LYS A 222 -35.01 16.68 -17.60
N TYR A 223 -34.59 15.52 -17.16
CA TYR A 223 -34.12 14.42 -17.99
C TYR A 223 -34.80 13.15 -17.53
N THR A 224 -35.34 12.37 -18.46
CA THR A 224 -36.03 11.11 -18.17
C THR A 224 -35.25 9.94 -18.77
N PHE A 225 -34.83 9.02 -17.92
CA PHE A 225 -34.21 7.76 -18.30
C PHE A 225 -35.27 6.79 -18.83
N MET A 226 -35.13 6.34 -20.07
CA MET A 226 -36.09 5.42 -20.71
C MET A 226 -35.88 3.96 -20.29
N ASP A 227 -34.66 3.61 -19.92
CA ASP A 227 -34.19 2.29 -19.51
C ASP A 227 -34.39 2.02 -18.01
N VAL A 228 -34.29 3.06 -17.18
CA VAL A 228 -34.43 2.95 -15.72
C VAL A 228 -35.83 3.38 -15.28
N THR A 229 -36.85 2.53 -15.47
CA THR A 229 -38.22 2.73 -14.92
C THR A 229 -38.88 4.08 -15.26
N GLY A 230 -38.45 4.79 -16.30
CA GLY A 230 -38.96 6.15 -16.58
C GLY A 230 -38.50 7.20 -15.56
N LEU A 231 -37.37 6.98 -14.87
CA LEU A 231 -36.85 7.86 -13.83
C LEU A 231 -36.61 9.27 -14.38
N THR A 232 -37.29 10.27 -13.83
CA THR A 232 -37.04 11.68 -14.14
C THR A 232 -36.17 12.33 -13.08
N VAL A 233 -35.11 13.02 -13.50
CA VAL A 233 -34.20 13.80 -12.65
C VAL A 233 -34.01 15.22 -13.18
N PRO A 234 -33.48 16.18 -12.40
CA PRO A 234 -33.06 17.47 -12.94
C PRO A 234 -31.96 17.30 -14.00
N ARG A 235 -32.00 18.10 -15.06
CA ARG A 235 -31.03 18.01 -16.17
C ARG A 235 -29.58 18.25 -15.72
N TRP A 236 -29.37 19.14 -14.75
CA TRP A 236 -28.04 19.36 -14.17
C TRP A 236 -27.51 18.10 -13.46
N PHE A 237 -28.39 17.32 -12.84
CA PHE A 237 -28.01 16.09 -12.17
C PHE A 237 -27.62 15.00 -13.18
N ASN A 238 -28.33 14.91 -14.31
CA ASN A 238 -27.90 14.05 -15.41
C ASN A 238 -26.51 14.45 -15.94
N ALA A 239 -26.22 15.74 -16.10
CA ALA A 239 -24.89 16.20 -16.49
C ALA A 239 -23.80 15.84 -15.46
N TYR A 240 -24.13 15.93 -14.16
CA TYR A 240 -23.28 15.46 -13.08
C TYR A 240 -23.01 13.95 -13.17
N LEU A 241 -24.06 13.13 -13.36
CA LEU A 241 -23.93 11.68 -13.52
C LEU A 241 -23.07 11.31 -14.73
N THR A 242 -23.26 11.97 -15.88
CA THR A 242 -22.43 11.75 -17.07
C THR A 242 -20.95 12.08 -16.80
N THR A 243 -20.69 13.17 -16.08
CA THR A 243 -19.32 13.55 -15.68
C THR A 243 -18.73 12.50 -14.74
N MET A 244 -19.50 12.10 -13.73
CA MET A 244 -19.06 11.11 -12.75
C MET A 244 -18.88 9.71 -13.34
N SER A 245 -19.65 9.34 -14.35
CA SER A 245 -19.50 8.07 -15.09
C SER A 245 -18.06 7.93 -15.64
N GLY A 246 -17.54 8.98 -16.29
CA GLY A 246 -16.15 9.00 -16.76
C GLY A 246 -15.10 9.06 -15.64
N VAL A 247 -15.37 9.77 -14.55
CA VAL A 247 -14.47 9.79 -13.38
C VAL A 247 -14.40 8.42 -12.71
N LEU A 248 -15.54 7.75 -12.52
CA LEU A 248 -15.63 6.44 -11.89
C LEU A 248 -14.98 5.34 -12.74
N GLU A 249 -15.08 5.45 -14.08
CA GLU A 249 -14.40 4.54 -14.99
C GLU A 249 -12.88 4.60 -14.84
N THR A 250 -12.33 5.79 -14.59
CA THR A 250 -10.88 5.99 -14.47
C THR A 250 -10.37 5.93 -13.03
N THR A 251 -11.21 6.24 -12.04
CA THR A 251 -10.89 6.36 -10.62
C THR A 251 -12.05 5.79 -9.77
N PRO A 252 -12.15 4.46 -9.66
CA PRO A 252 -13.35 3.80 -9.13
C PRO A 252 -13.58 4.06 -7.63
N GLY A 253 -12.51 4.35 -6.90
CA GLY A 253 -12.52 4.63 -5.46
C GLY A 253 -12.71 6.10 -5.10
N VAL A 254 -13.06 6.96 -6.07
CA VAL A 254 -13.26 8.40 -5.83
C VAL A 254 -14.31 8.65 -4.75
N ILE A 255 -14.05 9.65 -3.89
CA ILE A 255 -15.00 10.07 -2.86
C ILE A 255 -16.08 10.93 -3.52
N LEU A 256 -17.30 10.40 -3.59
CA LEU A 256 -18.41 11.03 -4.34
C LEU A 256 -18.84 12.40 -3.78
N HIS A 257 -18.75 12.61 -2.46
CA HIS A 257 -19.23 13.82 -1.78
C HIS A 257 -18.22 14.97 -1.76
N GLU A 258 -16.94 14.72 -2.05
CA GLU A 258 -15.88 15.75 -2.07
C GLU A 258 -15.59 16.28 -3.48
N ASN A 259 -16.37 15.86 -4.48
CA ASN A 259 -16.07 16.18 -5.87
C ASN A 259 -16.68 17.52 -6.30
N SER A 260 -15.82 18.46 -6.72
CA SER A 260 -16.19 19.78 -7.25
C SER A 260 -17.13 19.72 -8.47
N ASN A 261 -17.18 18.58 -9.18
CA ASN A 261 -18.09 18.33 -10.29
C ASN A 261 -19.56 18.57 -9.93
N PHE A 262 -19.95 18.34 -8.68
CA PHE A 262 -21.30 18.63 -8.22
C PHE A 262 -21.61 20.13 -8.31
N HIS A 263 -20.77 20.96 -7.70
CA HIS A 263 -20.98 22.42 -7.71
C HIS A 263 -20.91 23.00 -9.13
N VAL A 264 -20.04 22.45 -9.98
CA VAL A 264 -19.96 22.82 -11.40
C VAL A 264 -21.27 22.51 -12.12
N ALA A 265 -21.79 21.29 -11.98
CA ALA A 265 -23.05 20.89 -12.62
C ALA A 265 -24.25 21.70 -12.08
N LEU A 266 -24.32 21.90 -10.75
CA LEU A 266 -25.38 22.70 -10.13
C LEU A 266 -25.33 24.17 -10.55
N GLY A 267 -24.13 24.74 -10.72
CA GLY A 267 -23.95 26.11 -11.21
C GLY A 267 -24.53 26.33 -12.61
N GLN A 268 -24.52 25.30 -13.45
CA GLN A 268 -25.12 25.30 -14.79
C GLN A 268 -26.64 25.14 -14.77
N SER A 269 -27.25 24.87 -13.61
CA SER A 269 -28.71 24.77 -13.49
C SER A 269 -29.40 26.09 -13.84
N ARG A 270 -30.35 26.02 -14.76
CA ARG A 270 -31.25 27.13 -15.14
C ARG A 270 -32.42 27.33 -14.16
N CYS A 271 -32.58 26.43 -13.18
CA CYS A 271 -33.61 26.54 -12.14
C CYS A 271 -33.02 27.10 -10.84
N ASN A 272 -33.53 28.24 -10.38
CA ASN A 272 -33.08 28.89 -9.13
C ASN A 272 -33.45 28.09 -7.87
N ARG A 273 -34.54 27.31 -7.90
CA ARG A 273 -34.95 26.44 -6.78
C ARG A 273 -34.02 25.23 -6.60
N CYS A 274 -33.51 24.66 -7.69
CA CYS A 274 -32.51 23.58 -7.62
C CYS A 274 -31.25 23.99 -6.87
N LYS A 275 -30.85 25.27 -6.94
CA LYS A 275 -29.65 25.80 -6.25
C LYS A 275 -29.80 25.86 -4.73
N ILE A 276 -31.03 25.75 -4.22
CA ILE A 276 -31.39 25.81 -2.79
C ILE A 276 -31.79 24.41 -2.28
N PHE A 277 -31.85 23.41 -3.16
CA PHE A 277 -32.41 22.10 -2.87
C PHE A 277 -31.32 21.12 -2.38
N ASN A 278 -31.13 21.05 -1.05
CA ASN A 278 -30.10 20.20 -0.43
C ASN A 278 -30.57 18.77 -0.12
N ASP A 279 -31.84 18.55 0.26
CA ASP A 279 -32.34 17.26 0.74
C ASP A 279 -32.18 16.09 -0.27
N PHE A 280 -32.27 16.38 -1.57
CA PHE A 280 -32.05 15.38 -2.61
C PHE A 280 -30.60 14.90 -2.67
N MET A 281 -29.64 15.79 -2.41
CA MET A 281 -28.23 15.42 -2.42
C MET A 281 -27.83 14.67 -1.16
N ASP A 282 -28.39 15.02 -0.01
CA ASP A 282 -28.22 14.24 1.22
C ASP A 282 -28.69 12.79 1.00
N PHE A 283 -29.84 12.62 0.34
CA PHE A 283 -30.30 11.30 -0.07
C PHE A 283 -29.30 10.61 -1.03
N VAL A 284 -28.88 11.29 -2.10
CA VAL A 284 -27.92 10.72 -3.08
C VAL A 284 -26.63 10.27 -2.40
N PHE A 285 -26.05 11.11 -1.56
CA PHE A 285 -24.79 10.81 -0.85
C PHE A 285 -24.97 9.79 0.28
N SER A 286 -26.19 9.57 0.77
CA SER A 286 -26.47 8.46 1.69
C SER A 286 -26.53 7.10 0.97
N GLN A 287 -27.00 7.06 -0.28
CA GLN A 287 -27.28 5.80 -1.00
C GLN A 287 -26.16 5.40 -1.96
N TRP A 288 -25.69 6.33 -2.79
CA TRP A 288 -24.78 6.00 -3.89
C TRP A 288 -23.41 5.46 -3.42
N PRO A 289 -22.75 6.03 -2.39
CA PRO A 289 -21.49 5.47 -1.91
C PRO A 289 -21.62 4.03 -1.41
N ALA A 290 -22.76 3.67 -0.79
CA ALA A 290 -23.01 2.31 -0.32
C ALA A 290 -23.18 1.34 -1.50
N LYS A 291 -23.97 1.72 -2.52
CA LYS A 291 -24.13 0.93 -3.75
C LYS A 291 -22.80 0.78 -4.50
N LEU A 292 -22.03 1.86 -4.63
CA LEU A 292 -20.71 1.83 -5.26
C LEU A 292 -19.80 0.83 -4.53
N ARG A 293 -19.71 0.91 -3.20
CA ARG A 293 -18.91 -0.02 -2.39
C ARG A 293 -19.37 -1.47 -2.57
N GLN A 294 -20.68 -1.71 -2.59
CA GLN A 294 -21.25 -3.04 -2.83
C GLN A 294 -20.86 -3.60 -4.20
N GLU A 295 -20.91 -2.80 -5.27
CA GLU A 295 -20.51 -3.27 -6.60
C GLU A 295 -18.99 -3.52 -6.71
N LEU A 296 -18.18 -2.70 -6.05
CA LEU A 296 -16.73 -2.89 -6.00
C LEU A 296 -16.33 -4.14 -5.20
N ASP A 297 -17.01 -4.44 -4.10
CA ASP A 297 -16.69 -5.60 -3.26
C ASP A 297 -17.04 -6.94 -3.92
N LYS A 298 -17.85 -6.95 -4.99
CA LYS A 298 -18.10 -8.16 -5.82
C LYS A 298 -16.91 -8.54 -6.70
N ILE A 299 -15.96 -7.63 -6.88
CA ILE A 299 -14.82 -7.82 -7.78
C ILE A 299 -13.64 -8.30 -6.96
N GLU A 300 -13.13 -9.47 -7.32
CA GLU A 300 -11.98 -10.06 -6.66
C GLU A 300 -10.70 -9.86 -7.47
N LEU A 301 -9.63 -9.51 -6.76
CA LEU A 301 -8.30 -9.46 -7.31
C LEU A 301 -7.77 -10.88 -7.54
N LYS A 302 -7.22 -11.13 -8.73
CA LYS A 302 -6.55 -12.39 -9.07
C LYS A 302 -5.06 -12.31 -8.70
N PHE A 303 -4.51 -13.42 -8.19
CA PHE A 303 -3.10 -13.56 -7.84
C PHE A 303 -2.42 -14.53 -8.78
#